data_AF-A0A0S9D8A9-F1
#
_entry.id   AF-A0A0S9D8A9-F1
#
_cell.length_a   1.000
_cell.length_b   1.000
_cell.length_c   1.000
_cell.angle_alpha   90.00
_cell.angle_beta   90.00
_cell.angle_gamma   90.00
#
_symmetry.space_group_name_H-M   'P 1'
#
loop_
_entity.id
_entity.type
_entity.pdbx_description
1 polymer ?
#
loop_
_entity_poly.entity_id
_entity_poly.type
_entity_poly.pdbx_seq_one_letter_code
_entity_poly.pdbx_strand_id
1 'polypeptide(L)' 'MNSRLFPTDSFPEDLAALEDIELQVLHSRVQRQVDHEYGHEFELNPETEFRAADIAEEFGRREALASSWGSLLNTMLKA' A
#
# COMPACT_ATOMS: atom_id res chain seq x y z
N MET A 1 -12.10 -16.35 -4.50
CA MET A 1 -11.38 -15.16 -4.00
C MET A 1 -11.57 -14.05 -5.03
N ASN A 2 -12.01 -12.87 -4.60
CA ASN A 2 -12.12 -11.73 -5.52
C ASN A 2 -10.73 -11.13 -5.73
N SER A 3 -10.32 -10.93 -6.98
CA SER A 3 -9.00 -10.38 -7.32
C SER A 3 -8.93 -8.86 -7.08
N ARG A 4 -10.09 -8.20 -6.94
CA ARG A 4 -10.25 -6.78 -6.62
C ARG A 4 -10.62 -6.59 -5.15
N LEU A 5 -10.54 -5.35 -4.68
CA LEU A 5 -11.08 -4.91 -3.41
C LEU A 5 -12.08 -3.79 -3.68
N PHE A 6 -13.37 -4.07 -3.53
CA PHE A 6 -14.40 -3.07 -3.77
C PHE A 6 -14.37 -1.98 -2.69
N PRO A 7 -14.85 -0.76 -3.00
CA PRO A 7 -15.03 0.31 -2.00
C PRO A 7 -15.77 -0.14 -0.74
N THR A 8 -16.76 -1.01 -0.89
CA THR A 8 -17.58 -1.52 0.21
C THR A 8 -16.98 -2.71 0.96
N ASP A 9 -15.89 -3.28 0.46
CA ASP A 9 -15.19 -4.37 1.16
C ASP A 9 -14.47 -3.82 2.39
N SER A 10 -14.33 -4.66 3.42
CA SER A 10 -13.54 -4.33 4.60
C SER A 10 -12.09 -3.98 4.24
N PHE A 11 -11.57 -2.95 4.91
CA PHE A 11 -10.20 -2.47 4.77
C PHE A 11 -9.52 -2.45 6.15
N PRO A 12 -8.23 -2.82 6.27
CA PRO A 12 -7.53 -2.78 7.55
C PRO A 12 -7.43 -1.35 8.08
N GLU A 13 -7.72 -1.15 9.36
CA GLU A 13 -7.61 0.17 10.01
C GLU A 13 -6.15 0.59 10.25
N ASP A 14 -5.24 -0.39 10.39
CA ASP A 14 -3.81 -0.16 10.61
C ASP A 14 -2.98 -0.96 9.60
N LEU A 15 -2.38 -0.26 8.64
CA LEU A 15 -1.49 -0.85 7.63
C LEU A 15 -0.10 -1.18 8.19
N ALA A 16 0.33 -0.55 9.29
CA ALA A 16 1.62 -0.82 9.91
C ALA A 16 1.66 -2.19 10.60
N ALA A 17 0.49 -2.74 10.95
CA ALA A 17 0.34 -4.08 11.51
C ALA A 17 0.49 -5.22 10.48
N LEU A 18 0.42 -4.91 9.18
CA LEU A 18 0.50 -5.91 8.11
C LEU A 18 1.95 -6.31 7.82
N GLU A 19 2.18 -7.60 7.58
CA GLU A 19 3.44 -8.06 7.00
C GLU A 19 3.61 -7.51 5.57
N ASP A 20 4.85 -7.46 5.07
CA ASP A 20 5.15 -6.93 3.73
C ASP A 20 4.35 -7.63 2.63
N ILE A 21 4.22 -8.95 2.71
CA ILE A 21 3.48 -9.75 1.73
C ILE A 21 1.99 -9.40 1.77
N GLU A 22 1.42 -9.20 2.96
CA GLU A 22 0.01 -8.86 3.12
C GLU A 22 -0.29 -7.46 2.55
N LEU A 23 0.59 -6.49 2.81
CA LEU A 23 0.49 -5.14 2.25
C LEU A 23 0.62 -5.16 0.71
N GLN A 24 1.52 -5.98 0.16
CA GLN A 24 1.65 -6.14 -1.30
C GLN A 24 0.42 -6.79 -1.94
N VAL A 25 -0.18 -7.79 -1.29
CA VAL A 25 -1.43 -8.41 -1.75
C VAL A 25 -2.56 -7.39 -1.70
N LEU A 26 -2.68 -6.62 -0.61
CA LEU A 26 -3.68 -5.56 -0.47
C LEU A 26 -3.52 -4.51 -1.58
N HIS A 27 -2.30 -4.01 -1.79
CA HIS A 27 -1.96 -3.08 -2.87
C HIS A 27 -2.39 -3.61 -4.24
N SER A 28 -2.04 -4.87 -4.52
CA SER A 28 -2.39 -5.52 -5.78
C SER A 28 -3.90 -5.59 -6.01
N ARG A 29 -4.69 -5.81 -4.95
CA ARG A 29 -6.16 -5.86 -5.05
C ARG A 29 -6.77 -4.48 -5.26
N VAL A 30 -6.27 -3.46 -4.58
CA VAL A 30 -6.71 -2.06 -4.75
C VAL A 30 -6.37 -1.56 -6.15
N GLN A 31 -5.16 -1.80 -6.65
CA GLN A 31 -4.77 -1.39 -8.01
C GLN A 31 -5.66 -2.03 -9.09
N ARG A 32 -6.03 -3.31 -8.94
CA ARG A 32 -7.00 -3.92 -9.88
C ARG A 32 -8.40 -3.30 -9.80
N GLN A 33 -8.78 -2.71 -8.66
CA GLN A 33 -10.03 -1.95 -8.56
C GLN A 33 -9.89 -0.59 -9.25
N VAL A 34 -8.77 0.12 -9.03
CA VAL A 34 -8.43 1.36 -9.75
C VAL A 34 -8.49 1.15 -11.26
N ASP A 35 -7.81 0.12 -11.78
CA ASP A 35 -7.80 -0.23 -13.20
C ASP A 35 -9.22 -0.51 -13.74
N HIS A 36 -10.05 -1.18 -12.94
CA HIS A 36 -11.42 -1.49 -13.31
C HIS A 36 -12.27 -0.22 -13.40
N GLU A 37 -12.25 0.63 -12.37
CA GLU A 37 -13.04 1.86 -12.29
C GLU A 37 -12.64 2.84 -13.40
N TYR A 38 -11.35 3.06 -13.63
CA TYR A 38 -10.88 3.87 -14.77
C TYR A 38 -11.31 3.30 -16.12
N GLY A 39 -11.25 1.97 -16.30
CA GLY A 39 -11.52 1.32 -17.59
C GLY A 39 -13.01 1.17 -17.93
N HIS A 40 -13.89 1.10 -16.92
CA HIS A 40 -15.30 0.71 -17.12
C HIS A 40 -16.30 1.74 -16.58
N GLU A 41 -15.93 2.48 -15.54
CA GLU A 41 -16.84 3.40 -14.83
C GLU A 41 -16.55 4.86 -15.19
N PHE A 42 -15.38 5.14 -15.81
CA PHE A 42 -14.91 6.46 -16.23
C PHE A 42 -14.73 7.47 -15.09
N GLU A 43 -14.91 7.04 -13.85
CA GLU A 43 -14.70 7.80 -12.63
C GLU A 43 -14.14 6.85 -11.56
N LEU A 44 -13.15 7.33 -10.82
CA LEU A 44 -12.56 6.58 -9.71
C LEU A 44 -13.43 6.79 -8.47
N ASN A 45 -13.76 5.71 -7.75
CA ASN A 45 -14.47 5.84 -6.49
C ASN A 45 -13.55 6.54 -5.47
N PRO A 46 -14.04 7.58 -4.74
CA PRO A 46 -13.21 8.27 -3.75
C PRO A 46 -12.59 7.35 -2.71
N GLU A 47 -13.32 6.32 -2.25
CA GLU A 47 -12.81 5.36 -1.29
C GLU A 47 -11.67 4.50 -1.87
N THR A 48 -11.76 4.13 -3.15
CA THR A 48 -10.67 3.43 -3.85
C THR A 48 -9.43 4.32 -3.94
N GLU A 49 -9.61 5.62 -4.21
CA GLU A 49 -8.53 6.62 -4.24
C GLU A 49 -7.84 6.76 -2.88
N PHE A 50 -8.63 6.95 -1.81
CA PHE A 50 -8.10 7.06 -0.44
C PHE A 50 -7.29 5.83 -0.05
N ARG A 51 -7.83 4.62 -0.28
CA ARG A 51 -7.13 3.37 0.04
C ARG A 51 -5.83 3.20 -0.75
N ALA A 52 -5.80 3.63 -2.02
CA ALA A 52 -4.58 3.60 -2.82
C ALA A 52 -3.51 4.55 -2.27
N ALA A 53 -3.92 5.74 -1.82
CA ALA A 53 -3.04 6.73 -1.20
C ALA A 53 -2.45 6.23 0.12
N ASP A 54 -3.28 5.68 1.02
CA ASP A 54 -2.83 5.16 2.33
C ASP A 54 -1.78 4.04 2.17
N ILE A 55 -2.01 3.13 1.21
CA ILE A 55 -1.06 2.05 0.92
C ILE A 55 0.26 2.61 0.37
N ALA A 56 0.20 3.62 -0.50
CA ALA A 56 1.39 4.26 -1.05
C ALA A 56 2.19 4.99 0.04
N GLU A 57 1.51 5.67 0.97
CA GLU A 57 2.14 6.31 2.11
C GLU A 57 2.86 5.29 3.00
N GLU A 58 2.22 4.16 3.30
CA GLU A 58 2.83 3.11 4.11
C GLU A 58 4.06 2.50 3.44
N PHE A 59 4.03 2.24 2.13
CA PHE A 59 5.25 1.81 1.42
C PHE A 59 6.36 2.86 1.48
N GLY A 60 6.04 4.13 1.29
CA GLY A 60 7.00 5.22 1.41
C GLY A 60 7.61 5.31 2.82
N ARG A 61 6.80 5.10 3.86
CA ARG A 61 7.26 5.04 5.25
C ARG A 61 8.23 3.87 5.46
N ARG A 62 7.91 2.66 4.95
CA ARG A 62 8.79 1.48 5.05
C ARG A 62 10.11 1.68 4.33
N GLU A 63 10.10 2.25 3.13
CA GLU A 63 11.30 2.54 2.35
C GLU A 63 12.20 3.57 3.06
N ALA A 64 11.61 4.65 3.58
CA ALA A 64 12.34 5.65 4.36
C ALA A 64 12.99 5.05 5.61
N LEU A 65 12.28 4.15 6.30
CA LEU A 65 12.81 3.45 7.47
C LEU A 65 13.98 2.53 7.09
N ALA A 66 13.82 1.71 6.04
CA ALA A 66 14.86 0.81 5.56
C ALA A 66 16.14 1.57 5.15
N SER A 67 15.98 2.71 4.48
CA SER A 67 17.09 3.59 4.10
C SER A 67 17.80 4.19 5.33
N SER A 68 17.03 4.65 6.31
CA SER A 68 17.58 5.18 7.58
C SER A 68 18.41 4.13 8.32
N TRP A 69 17.88 2.91 8.46
CA TRP A 69 18.59 1.81 9.12
C TRP A 69 19.86 1.39 8.38
N GLY A 70 19.83 1.34 7.04
CA GLY A 70 21.02 1.06 6.24
C GLY A 70 22.14 2.08 6.47
N SER A 71 21.78 3.37 6.60
CA SER A 71 22.73 4.44 6.92
C SER A 71 23.36 4.26 8.31
N LEU A 72 22.54 4.02 9.34
CA LEU A 72 23.01 3.83 10.71
C LEU A 72 23.97 2.64 10.86
N LEU A 73 23.64 1.50 10.23
CA LEU A 73 24.50 0.31 10.27
C LEU A 73 25.85 0.57 9.61
N ASN A 74 25.88 1.27 8.47
CA ASN A 74 27.12 1.65 7.79
C ASN A 74 28.00 2.57 8.64
N THR A 75 27.40 3.49 9.41
CA THR A 75 28.13 4.34 10.35
C THR A 75 28.72 3.52 11.50
N MET A 76 27.95 2.60 12.11
CA MET A 76 28.44 1.77 13.22
C MET A 76 29.55 0.80 12.81
N LEU A 77 29.52 0.26 11.58
CA LEU A 77 30.54 -0.67 11.08
C LEU A 77 31.86 0.00 10.69
N LYS A 78 31.88 1.34 10.55
CA LYS A 78 33.07 2.12 10.18
C LYS A 78 33.75 2.82 11.37
N ALA A 79 33.15 2.74 12.55
CA ALA A 79 33.70 3.24 13.81
C ALA A 79 34.49 2.14 14.53
#